data_AF-A0A669FAR8-F1
#
_entry.id   AF-A0A669FAR8-F1
#
_cell.length_a   1.000
_cell.length_b   1.000
_cell.length_c   1.000
_cell.angle_alpha   90.00
_cell.angle_beta   90.00
_cell.angle_gamma   90.00
#
_symmetry.space_group_name_H-M   'P 1'
#
loop_
_entity.id
_entity.type
_entity.pdbx_description
1 polymer ?
#
loop_
_entity_poly.entity_id
_entity_poly.type
_entity_poly.pdbx_seq_one_letter_code
_entity_poly.pdbx_strand_id
1 'polypeptide(L)'
;AMALKWRCAGLTFVVALAYMDLYRAAFTPGRCACPRTQAVKGRLSDFQVFPKRPGCDREELVVTRINPDHSTQLLCMSTEGVRGKRILSCWESINRNESRKLECLHAQPIRKPPPPTPTTPVRGERYIPEADEMNYELC
;
A
#
# COMPACT_ATOMS: atom_id res chain seq x y z
N ALA A 1 33.22 -30.27 -37.83
CA ALA A 1 32.15 -29.30 -37.48
C ALA A 1 30.95 -29.93 -36.75
N MET A 2 30.52 -31.17 -37.07
CA MET A 2 29.37 -31.79 -36.40
C MET A 2 29.62 -32.09 -34.91
N ALA A 3 30.77 -32.65 -34.52
CA ALA A 3 31.04 -33.00 -33.11
C ALA A 3 30.94 -31.82 -32.12
N LEU A 4 31.24 -30.58 -32.54
CA LEU A 4 31.12 -29.40 -31.67
C LEU A 4 29.65 -29.03 -31.40
N LYS A 5 28.77 -29.18 -32.40
CA LYS A 5 27.32 -28.93 -32.26
C LYS A 5 26.67 -29.86 -31.24
N TRP A 6 27.04 -31.14 -31.26
CA TRP A 6 26.48 -32.14 -30.34
C TRP A 6 26.96 -31.92 -28.90
N ARG A 7 28.21 -31.46 -28.74
CA ARG A 7 28.76 -31.09 -27.42
C ARG A 7 28.07 -29.86 -26.84
N CYS A 8 27.82 -28.83 -27.65
CA CYS A 8 27.09 -27.64 -27.21
C CYS A 8 25.63 -27.96 -26.88
N ALA A 9 24.95 -28.74 -27.72
CA ALA A 9 23.56 -29.15 -27.48
C ALA A 9 23.42 -30.04 -26.23
N GLY A 10 24.38 -30.93 -25.99
CA GLY A 10 24.43 -31.73 -24.77
C GLY A 10 24.66 -30.86 -23.52
N LEU A 11 25.58 -29.90 -23.59
CA LEU A 11 25.84 -28.95 -22.50
C LEU A 11 24.61 -28.10 -22.17
N THR A 12 23.93 -27.54 -23.17
CA THR A 12 22.72 -26.74 -22.94
C THR A 12 21.59 -27.58 -22.35
N PHE A 13 21.46 -28.84 -22.78
CA PHE A 13 20.46 -29.75 -22.22
C PHE A 13 20.74 -30.09 -20.74
N VAL A 14 22.00 -30.38 -20.39
CA VAL A 14 22.42 -30.64 -19.01
C VAL A 14 22.20 -29.41 -18.11
N VAL A 15 22.54 -28.21 -18.60
CA VAL A 15 22.31 -26.95 -17.87
C VAL A 15 20.81 -26.70 -17.67
N ALA A 16 19.99 -26.94 -18.69
CA ALA A 16 18.54 -26.79 -18.58
C ALA A 16 17.94 -27.79 -17.56
N LEU A 17 18.37 -29.05 -17.58
CA LEU A 17 17.95 -30.05 -16.59
C LEU A 17 18.36 -29.66 -15.16
N ALA A 18 19.63 -29.27 -14.97
CA ALA A 18 20.12 -28.81 -13.67
C ALA A 18 19.37 -27.56 -13.16
N TYR A 19 19.03 -26.64 -14.06
CA TYR A 19 18.23 -25.45 -13.73
C TYR A 19 16.80 -25.83 -13.31
N MET A 20 16.17 -26.77 -14.01
CA MET A 20 14.83 -27.27 -13.66
C MET A 20 14.84 -28.03 -12.33
N ASP A 21 15.89 -28.81 -12.04
CA ASP A 21 16.04 -29.52 -10.76
C ASP A 21 16.32 -28.56 -9.60
N LEU A 22 17.15 -27.54 -9.79
CA LEU A 22 17.34 -26.45 -8.82
C LEU A 22 16.04 -25.69 -8.56
N TYR A 23 15.27 -25.41 -9.62
CA TYR A 23 13.97 -24.76 -9.50
C TYR A 23 12.98 -25.62 -8.72
N ARG A 24 12.96 -26.94 -8.97
CA ARG A 24 12.11 -27.89 -8.23
C ARG A 24 12.57 -28.10 -6.78
N ALA A 25 13.87 -28.10 -6.50
CA ALA A 25 14.40 -28.19 -5.13
C ALA A 25 14.12 -26.91 -4.32
N ALA A 26 14.12 -25.74 -4.99
CA ALA A 26 13.65 -24.49 -4.40
C ALA A 26 12.11 -24.44 -4.27
N PHE A 27 11.38 -25.21 -5.09
CA PHE A 27 9.94 -25.34 -5.03
C PHE A 27 9.53 -26.28 -3.89
N THR A 28 9.45 -25.73 -2.68
CA THR A 28 8.74 -26.37 -1.57
C THR A 28 7.24 -26.06 -1.71
N PRO A 29 6.38 -27.07 -1.96
CA PRO A 29 4.94 -26.84 -2.02
C PRO A 29 4.45 -26.33 -0.66
N GLY A 30 3.71 -25.22 -0.64
CA GLY A 30 2.91 -24.79 0.51
C GLY A 30 3.61 -23.94 1.58
N ARG A 31 4.79 -23.37 1.33
CA ARG A 31 5.45 -22.45 2.28
C ARG A 31 5.21 -20.99 1.92
N CYS A 32 4.02 -20.49 2.28
CA CYS A 32 3.82 -19.06 2.48
C CYS A 32 4.90 -18.52 3.44
N ALA A 33 5.47 -17.34 3.14
CA ALA A 33 6.43 -16.68 4.03
C ALA A 33 5.81 -16.42 5.42
N CYS A 34 4.50 -16.18 5.43
CA CYS A 34 3.65 -16.03 6.59
C CYS A 34 2.76 -17.27 6.76
N PRO A 35 3.11 -18.22 7.65
CA PRO A 35 2.24 -19.36 7.95
C PRO A 35 0.96 -18.92 8.68
N ARG A 36 1.06 -17.91 9.56
CA ARG A 36 -0.08 -17.27 10.23
C ARG A 36 -0.05 -15.76 10.01
N THR A 37 -1.23 -15.18 9.90
CA THR A 37 -1.45 -13.75 9.81
C THR A 37 -2.19 -13.27 11.06
N GLN A 38 -1.97 -12.01 11.44
CA GLN A 38 -2.61 -11.42 12.61
C GLN A 38 -2.99 -9.96 12.36
N ALA A 39 -3.91 -9.44 13.18
CA ALA A 39 -4.21 -8.02 13.20
C ALA A 39 -3.08 -7.26 13.91
N VAL A 40 -2.32 -6.45 13.18
CA VAL A 40 -1.22 -5.66 13.76
C VAL A 40 -1.70 -4.27 14.16
N LYS A 41 -1.58 -3.95 15.45
CA LYS A 41 -1.88 -2.64 16.04
C LYS A 41 -0.61 -1.79 16.19
N GLY A 42 -0.77 -0.49 16.38
CA GLY A 42 0.35 0.43 16.62
C GLY A 42 0.98 1.01 15.34
N ARG A 43 2.10 1.71 15.49
CA ARG A 43 2.80 2.39 14.37
C ARG A 43 3.62 1.39 13.57
N LEU A 44 3.62 1.59 12.25
CA LEU A 44 4.40 0.79 11.31
C LEU A 44 5.46 1.71 10.69
N SER A 45 6.67 1.20 10.50
CA SER A 45 7.76 1.89 9.81
C SER A 45 7.89 1.45 8.35
N ASP A 46 7.52 0.22 8.04
CA ASP A 46 7.65 -0.34 6.69
C ASP A 46 6.65 -1.47 6.42
N PHE A 47 6.48 -1.86 5.16
CA PHE A 47 5.79 -3.07 4.74
C PHE A 47 6.37 -3.66 3.44
N GLN A 48 6.08 -4.93 3.21
CA GLN A 48 6.38 -5.68 2.00
C GLN A 48 5.16 -6.50 1.61
N VAL A 49 4.83 -6.50 0.32
CA VAL A 49 3.73 -7.27 -0.26
C VAL A 49 4.32 -8.41 -1.09
N PHE A 50 3.97 -9.64 -0.75
CA PHE A 50 4.30 -10.81 -1.53
C PHE A 50 3.08 -11.24 -2.34
N PRO A 51 3.13 -11.17 -3.68
CA PRO A 51 2.01 -11.62 -4.50
C PRO A 51 1.80 -13.13 -4.34
N LYS A 52 0.65 -13.60 -4.81
CA LYS A 52 0.35 -15.03 -4.95
C LYS A 52 1.42 -15.71 -5.81
N ARG A 53 1.94 -16.84 -5.34
CA ARG A 53 3.02 -17.61 -5.97
C ARG A 53 2.64 -19.09 -6.07
N PRO A 54 3.26 -19.88 -6.97
CA PRO A 54 3.01 -21.32 -7.03
C PRO A 54 3.20 -22.07 -5.70
N GLY A 55 4.01 -21.53 -4.76
CA GLY A 55 4.21 -22.07 -3.41
C GLY A 55 3.30 -21.48 -2.30
N CYS A 56 2.50 -20.45 -2.60
CA CYS A 56 1.58 -19.80 -1.67
C CYS A 56 0.39 -19.21 -2.45
N ASP A 57 -0.79 -19.77 -2.24
CA ASP A 57 -2.00 -19.46 -3.00
C ASP A 57 -2.71 -18.16 -2.57
N ARG A 58 -2.12 -17.43 -1.62
CA ARG A 58 -2.58 -16.17 -1.07
C ARG A 58 -1.52 -15.08 -1.20
N GLU A 59 -1.98 -13.83 -1.31
CA GLU A 59 -1.12 -12.65 -1.16
C GLU A 59 -0.77 -12.45 0.32
N GLU A 60 0.47 -12.10 0.60
CA GLU A 60 1.00 -11.95 1.96
C GLU A 60 1.46 -10.51 2.20
N LEU A 61 1.13 -9.98 3.38
CA LEU A 61 1.54 -8.64 3.80
C LEU A 61 2.41 -8.74 5.05
N VAL A 62 3.70 -8.44 4.90
CA VAL A 62 4.63 -8.34 6.04
C VAL A 62 4.80 -6.88 6.39
N VAL A 63 4.69 -6.54 7.67
CA VAL A 63 4.84 -5.16 8.16
C VAL A 63 5.93 -5.09 9.22
N THR A 64 6.65 -3.98 9.24
CA THR A 64 7.60 -3.66 10.30
C THR A 64 6.91 -2.74 11.29
N ARG A 65 6.66 -3.23 12.50
CA ARG A 65 6.05 -2.48 13.60
C ARG A 65 7.14 -1.80 14.42
N ILE A 66 6.89 -0.56 14.81
CA ILE A 66 7.70 0.15 15.81
C ILE A 66 7.07 -0.10 17.18
N ASN A 67 7.82 -0.73 18.07
CA ASN A 67 7.44 -0.98 19.44
C ASN A 67 7.64 0.29 20.31
N PRO A 68 7.03 0.34 21.51
CA PRO A 68 7.17 1.49 22.41
C PRO A 68 8.62 1.75 22.86
N ASP A 69 9.45 0.72 22.91
CA ASP A 69 10.88 0.75 23.21
C ASP A 69 11.74 1.18 22.01
N HIS A 70 11.11 1.67 20.93
CA HIS A 70 11.74 2.01 19.65
C HIS A 70 12.39 0.83 18.91
N SER A 71 12.20 -0.41 19.36
CA SER A 71 12.61 -1.60 18.60
C SER A 71 11.67 -1.82 17.41
N THR A 72 12.18 -2.45 16.35
CA THR A 72 11.40 -2.84 15.19
C THR A 72 11.12 -4.34 15.21
N GLN A 73 9.91 -4.73 14.83
CA GLN A 73 9.50 -6.12 14.75
C GLN A 73 8.78 -6.39 13.43
N LEU A 74 9.24 -7.40 12.69
CA LEU A 74 8.56 -7.89 11.49
C LEU A 74 7.38 -8.78 11.89
N LEU A 75 6.21 -8.52 11.33
CA LEU A 75 4.98 -9.21 11.62
C LEU A 75 4.18 -9.47 10.35
N CYS A 76 3.54 -10.64 10.27
CA CYS A 76 2.62 -10.98 9.20
C CYS A 76 1.24 -10.37 9.47
N MET A 77 0.84 -9.37 8.69
CA MET A 77 -0.47 -8.74 8.79
C MET A 77 -1.51 -9.49 7.94
N SER A 78 -2.73 -9.61 8.45
CA SER A 78 -3.86 -10.13 7.65
C SER A 78 -4.25 -9.15 6.54
N THR A 79 -4.35 -9.68 5.31
CA THR A 79 -4.82 -8.96 4.12
C THR A 79 -6.34 -8.78 4.11
N GLU A 80 -7.08 -9.53 4.93
CA GLU A 80 -8.55 -9.45 5.01
C GLU A 80 -9.04 -8.32 5.93
N GLY A 81 -8.23 -7.93 6.91
CA GLY A 81 -8.56 -6.88 7.86
C GLY A 81 -8.57 -5.49 7.23
N VAL A 82 -9.38 -4.57 7.78
CA VAL A 82 -9.54 -3.18 7.26
C VAL A 82 -8.20 -2.49 7.04
N ARG A 83 -7.26 -2.64 8.00
CA ARG A 83 -5.93 -2.03 7.92
C ARG A 83 -5.08 -2.63 6.80
N GLY A 84 -5.07 -3.96 6.66
CA GLY A 84 -4.34 -4.65 5.60
C GLY A 84 -4.88 -4.28 4.22
N LYS A 85 -6.21 -4.32 4.05
CA LYS A 85 -6.88 -3.88 2.81
C LYS A 85 -6.55 -2.44 2.44
N ARG A 86 -6.49 -1.53 3.42
CA ARG A 86 -6.13 -0.12 3.16
C ARG A 86 -4.70 0.02 2.64
N ILE A 87 -3.75 -0.70 3.23
CA ILE A 87 -2.35 -0.69 2.79
C ILE A 87 -2.26 -1.25 1.36
N LEU A 88 -2.91 -2.38 1.08
CA LEU A 88 -2.90 -3.01 -0.24
C LEU A 88 -3.58 -2.14 -1.32
N SER A 89 -4.75 -1.56 -1.01
CA SER A 89 -5.45 -0.67 -1.93
C SER A 89 -4.64 0.59 -2.23
N CYS A 90 -3.97 1.17 -1.23
CA CYS A 90 -3.04 2.27 -1.45
C CYS A 90 -1.84 1.83 -2.30
N TRP A 91 -1.27 0.66 -2.01
CA TRP A 91 -0.14 0.09 -2.75
C TRP A 91 -0.45 -0.06 -4.25
N GLU A 92 -1.66 -0.52 -4.58
CA GLU A 92 -2.13 -0.57 -5.96
C GLU A 92 -2.35 0.83 -6.55
N SER A 93 -2.91 1.76 -5.79
CA SER A 93 -3.17 3.14 -6.25
C SER A 93 -1.91 3.91 -6.63
N ILE A 94 -0.76 3.59 -6.00
CA ILE A 94 0.54 4.18 -6.32
C ILE A 94 1.32 3.37 -7.36
N ASN A 95 0.66 2.43 -8.04
CA ASN A 95 1.25 1.53 -9.03
C ASN A 95 2.46 0.75 -8.48
N ARG A 96 2.39 0.32 -7.21
CA ARG A 96 3.43 -0.45 -6.52
C ARG A 96 4.81 0.24 -6.53
N ASN A 97 4.81 1.57 -6.40
CA ASN A 97 6.03 2.37 -6.37
C ASN A 97 6.67 2.35 -4.97
N GLU A 98 7.82 1.67 -4.86
CA GLU A 98 8.60 1.54 -3.63
C GLU A 98 8.95 2.89 -2.99
N SER A 99 9.29 3.91 -3.79
CA SER A 99 9.66 5.24 -3.28
C SER A 99 8.52 5.94 -2.55
N ARG A 100 7.27 5.56 -2.85
CA ARG A 100 6.04 6.15 -2.30
C ARG A 100 5.36 5.25 -1.29
N LYS A 101 5.92 4.07 -0.98
CA LYS A 101 5.25 3.05 -0.13
C LYS A 101 4.85 3.62 1.23
N LEU A 102 5.70 4.45 1.84
CA LEU A 102 5.46 4.97 3.18
C LEU A 102 4.19 5.85 3.27
N GLU A 103 3.73 6.44 2.15
CA GLU A 103 2.43 7.14 2.07
C GLU A 103 1.27 6.22 2.49
N CYS A 104 1.37 4.93 2.18
CA CYS A 104 0.35 3.92 2.50
C CYS A 104 0.32 3.50 3.97
N LEU A 105 1.39 3.78 4.73
CA LEU A 105 1.45 3.55 6.17
C LEU A 105 1.01 4.79 6.96
N HIS A 106 1.39 5.96 6.47
CA HIS A 106 1.10 7.26 7.06
C HIS A 106 -0.27 7.83 6.67
N ALA A 107 -1.09 7.03 5.98
CA ALA A 107 -2.50 7.25 5.86
C ALA A 107 -3.15 7.15 7.26
N GLN A 108 -2.92 8.17 8.10
CA GLN A 108 -3.93 8.61 9.05
C GLN A 108 -5.27 8.64 8.30
N PRO A 109 -6.41 8.38 8.94
CA PRO A 109 -7.66 8.81 8.32
C PRO A 109 -7.39 10.23 7.86
N ILE A 110 -7.54 10.52 6.57
CA ILE A 110 -7.75 11.91 6.19
C ILE A 110 -8.96 12.24 7.05
N ARG A 111 -8.75 12.95 8.16
CA ARG A 111 -9.80 13.81 8.68
C ARG A 111 -10.08 14.61 7.42
N LYS A 112 -11.13 14.26 6.67
CA LYS A 112 -11.73 15.25 5.77
C LYS A 112 -11.77 16.48 6.66
N PRO A 113 -11.25 17.64 6.23
CA PRO A 113 -11.54 18.88 6.95
C PRO A 113 -13.01 18.79 7.34
N PRO A 114 -13.37 18.96 8.62
CA PRO A 114 -14.76 18.83 9.04
C PRO A 114 -15.60 19.56 7.99
N PRO A 115 -16.67 18.93 7.45
CA PRO A 115 -17.50 19.61 6.47
C PRO A 115 -17.77 21.00 7.02
N PRO A 116 -17.61 22.09 6.23
CA PRO A 116 -17.79 23.43 6.75
C PRO A 116 -19.09 23.42 7.52
N THR A 117 -19.02 23.71 8.82
CA THR A 117 -20.20 23.72 9.69
C THR A 117 -21.26 24.47 8.92
N PRO A 118 -22.46 23.88 8.67
CA PRO A 118 -23.52 24.62 8.02
C PRO A 118 -23.70 25.89 8.84
N THR A 119 -23.30 27.03 8.28
CA THR A 119 -23.52 28.32 8.91
C THR A 119 -25.03 28.42 8.92
N THR A 120 -25.63 28.10 10.07
CA THR A 120 -27.04 28.37 10.31
C THR A 120 -27.27 29.81 9.87
N PRO A 121 -28.19 30.06 8.92
CA PRO A 121 -28.52 31.42 8.55
C PRO A 121 -28.88 32.14 9.84
N VAL A 122 -28.13 33.19 10.17
CA VAL A 122 -28.49 34.06 11.28
C VAL A 122 -29.83 34.67 10.90
N ARG A 123 -30.88 34.16 11.54
CA ARG A 123 -32.23 34.68 11.39
C ARG A 123 -32.25 36.04 12.07
N GLY A 124 -32.02 37.11 11.31
CA GLY A 124 -32.23 38.46 11.81
C GLY A 124 -31.30 39.57 11.35
N GLU A 125 -30.59 39.44 10.23
CA GLU A 125 -29.98 40.62 9.61
C GLU A 125 -31.05 41.43 8.86
N ARG A 126 -31.58 42.39 9.62
CA ARG A 126 -32.46 43.48 9.22
C ARG A 126 -31.83 44.22 8.03
N TYR A 127 -32.44 44.08 6.86
CA TYR A 127 -32.10 44.86 5.66
C TYR A 127 -32.35 46.35 5.95
N ILE A 128 -31.28 47.15 5.98
CA ILE A 128 -31.36 48.61 5.97
C ILE A 128 -31.32 49.01 4.49
N PRO A 129 -32.40 49.54 3.90
CA PRO A 129 -32.33 50.03 2.53
C PRO A 129 -31.40 51.25 2.46
N GLU A 130 -30.38 51.16 1.60
CA GLU A 130 -29.54 52.28 1.19
C GLU A 130 -30.45 53.40 0.67
N ALA A 131 -30.37 54.56 1.32
CA ALA A 131 -31.11 55.74 0.95
C ALA A 131 -30.52 56.31 -0.34
N ASP A 132 -31.39 56.43 -1.34
CA ASP A 132 -31.14 57.10 -2.61
C ASP A 132 -30.48 58.48 -2.41
N GLU A 133 -29.53 58.73 -3.30
CA GLU A 133 -28.81 59.96 -3.54
C GLU A 133 -29.78 61.14 -3.81
N MET A 134 -30.04 61.97 -2.79
CA MET A 134 -30.56 63.33 -3.00
C MET A 134 -29.40 64.32 -3.15
N ASN A 135 -28.97 64.47 -4.40
CA ASN A 135 -28.59 65.73 -5.05
C ASN A 135 -28.90 67.02 -4.28
N TYR A 136 -27.90 67.83 -3.90
CA TYR A 136 -27.67 69.20 -4.44
C TYR A 136 -26.41 69.88 -3.84
N GLU A 137 -25.52 70.31 -4.76
CA GLU A 137 -24.76 71.57 -4.86
C GLU A 137 -24.40 72.45 -3.64
N LEU A 138 -23.13 72.91 -3.68
CA LEU A 138 -22.54 74.19 -3.24
C LEU A 138 -22.44 74.55 -1.74
N CYS A 139 -21.19 74.52 -1.24
CA CYS A 139 -20.52 75.65 -0.57
C CYS A 139 -18.99 75.51 -0.74
#